data_AF-A0A430QG28-F1
#
_entry.id   AF-A0A430QG28-F1
#
_cell.length_a   1.000
_cell.length_b   1.000
_cell.length_c   1.000
_cell.angle_alpha   90.00
_cell.angle_beta   90.00
_cell.angle_gamma   90.00
#
_symmetry.space_group_name_H-M   'P 1'
#
loop_
_entity.id
_entity.type
_entity.pdbx_description
1 polymer ?
#
loop_
_entity_poly.entity_id
_entity_poly.type
_entity_poly.pdbx_seq_one_letter_code
_entity_poly.pdbx_strand_id
1 'polypeptide(L)' 'MISIVPEIGIICGSGLGKLADGVKDKTIIPYTKIPNFPQTSVVGHSGNLIFGTLSGRKVVVMQGRFHMYEGYTNDKVIHW' A
#
# COMPACT_ATOMS: atom_id res chain seq x y z
N MET A 1 -4.37 8.45 14.31
CA MET A 1 -3.17 7.82 14.90
C MET A 1 -3.24 6.34 14.58
N ILE A 2 -2.20 5.73 14.03
CA ILE A 2 -2.17 4.29 13.75
C ILE A 2 -1.91 3.58 15.08
N SER A 3 -2.84 2.75 15.53
CA SER A 3 -2.76 2.05 16.82
C SER A 3 -2.28 0.60 16.70
N ILE A 4 -2.01 0.13 15.48
CA ILE A 4 -1.53 -1.24 15.24
C ILE A 4 -0.06 -1.22 14.80
N VAL A 5 0.70 -2.18 15.32
CA VAL A 5 2.03 -2.52 14.78
C VAL A 5 1.83 -3.75 13.90
N PRO A 6 1.98 -3.62 12.56
CA PRO A 6 1.79 -4.74 11.64
C PRO A 6 2.92 -5.75 11.77
N GLU A 7 2.59 -7.04 11.60
CA GLU A 7 3.56 -8.15 11.59
C GLU A 7 3.94 -8.54 10.15
N ILE A 8 3.08 -8.22 9.18
CA ILE A 8 3.17 -8.65 7.79
C ILE A 8 2.94 -7.44 6.88
N GLY A 9 3.86 -7.22 5.94
CA GLY A 9 3.67 -6.29 4.82
C GLY A 9 3.24 -7.03 3.56
N ILE A 10 2.23 -6.51 2.87
CA ILE A 10 1.72 -7.09 1.62
C ILE A 10 1.73 -6.01 0.53
N ILE A 11 2.35 -6.31 -0.62
CA ILE A 11 2.36 -5.41 -1.78
C ILE A 11 1.45 -5.98 -2.86
N CYS A 12 0.33 -5.31 -3.13
CA CYS A 12 -0.61 -5.72 -4.18
C CYS A 12 -0.14 -5.19 -5.54
N GLY A 13 0.06 -6.11 -6.49
CA GLY A 13 0.24 -5.79 -7.91
C GLY A 13 -1.09 -5.52 -8.62
N SER A 14 -1.02 -5.35 -9.94
CA SER A 14 -2.18 -5.08 -10.79
C SER A 14 -3.23 -6.20 -10.68
N GLY A 15 -4.49 -5.82 -10.49
CA GLY A 15 -5.60 -6.77 -10.31
C GLY A 15 -5.74 -7.36 -8.89
N LEU A 16 -4.74 -7.19 -8.01
CA LEU A 16 -4.74 -7.75 -6.67
C LEU A 16 -5.23 -6.79 -5.58
N GLY A 17 -5.60 -5.55 -5.95
CA GLY A 17 -6.05 -4.52 -5.00
C GLY A 17 -7.28 -4.92 -4.17
N LYS A 18 -8.12 -5.83 -4.66
CA LYS A 18 -9.29 -6.36 -3.93
C LYS A 18 -8.93 -7.18 -2.68
N LEU A 19 -7.67 -7.63 -2.54
CA LEU A 19 -7.21 -8.26 -1.30
C LEU A 19 -7.42 -7.33 -0.10
N ALA A 20 -7.25 -6.02 -0.30
CA ALA A 20 -7.48 -5.02 0.72
C ALA A 20 -8.93 -4.98 1.20
N ASP A 21 -9.91 -5.47 0.42
CA ASP A 21 -11.32 -5.50 0.80
C ASP A 21 -11.56 -6.41 2.00
N GLY A 22 -10.79 -7.50 2.11
CA GLY A 22 -10.87 -8.48 3.21
C GLY A 22 -10.19 -8.06 4.51
N VAL A 23 -9.46 -6.93 4.54
CA VAL A 23 -8.85 -6.42 5.77
C VAL A 23 -9.96 -5.91 6.71
N LYS A 24 -9.87 -6.19 8.01
CA LYS A 24 -10.80 -5.71 9.03
C LYS A 24 -10.18 -4.56 9.83
N ASP A 25 -11.03 -3.73 10.43
CA ASP A 25 -10.64 -2.58 11.27
C ASP A 25 -9.64 -1.64 10.58
N LYS A 26 -9.95 -1.32 9.31
CA LYS A 26 -9.01 -0.63 8.41
C LYS A 26 -8.75 0.81 8.85
N THR A 27 -7.47 1.18 8.91
CA THR A 27 -7.02 2.56 8.76
C THR A 27 -6.41 2.70 7.37
N ILE A 28 -6.98 3.59 6.55
CA ILE A 28 -6.56 3.81 5.16
C ILE A 28 -5.83 5.14 5.07
N ILE A 29 -4.61 5.13 4.54
CA ILE A 29 -3.81 6.33 4.30
C ILE A 29 -3.48 6.40 2.80
N PRO A 30 -4.04 7.36 2.05
CA PRO A 30 -3.64 7.57 0.67
C PRO A 30 -2.15 7.88 0.58
N TYR A 31 -1.44 7.35 -0.42
CA TYR A 31 -0.01 7.63 -0.63
C TYR A 31 0.26 9.13 -0.75
N THR A 32 -0.68 9.90 -1.31
CA THR A 32 -0.61 11.36 -1.44
C THR A 32 -0.54 12.12 -0.11
N LYS A 33 -0.83 11.45 1.01
CA LYS A 33 -0.77 12.01 2.36
C LYS A 33 0.48 11.57 3.13
N ILE A 34 1.31 10.71 2.54
CA ILE A 34 2.54 10.21 3.17
C ILE A 34 3.71 11.02 2.59
N PRO A 35 4.51 11.72 3.42
CA PRO A 35 5.68 12.44 2.94
C PRO A 35 6.62 11.54 2.15
N ASN A 36 7.17 12.07 1.05
CA ASN A 36 8.11 11.42 0.13
C ASN A 36 7.62 10.17 -0.62
N PHE A 37 6.47 9.61 -0.23
CA PHE A 37 5.83 8.54 -0.99
C PHE A 37 5.49 9.05 -2.39
N PRO A 38 5.72 8.23 -3.41
CA PRO A 38 5.38 8.54 -4.77
C PRO A 38 3.90 8.34 -5.01
N GLN A 39 3.49 8.76 -6.19
CA GLN A 39 2.15 8.54 -6.68
C GLN A 39 2.18 7.52 -7.82
N THR A 40 1.12 6.75 -7.95
CA THR A 40 0.95 5.85 -9.10
C THR A 40 -0.32 6.25 -9.85
N SER A 41 -0.22 6.27 -11.17
CA SER A 41 -1.35 6.51 -12.08
C SER A 41 -1.73 5.23 -12.83
N VAL A 42 -1.13 4.09 -12.49
CA VAL A 42 -1.36 2.81 -13.15
C VAL A 42 -2.77 2.31 -12.82
N VAL A 43 -3.51 1.92 -13.85
CA VAL A 43 -4.86 1.36 -13.69
C VAL A 43 -4.80 0.13 -12.78
N GLY A 44 -5.69 0.10 -11.78
CA GLY A 44 -5.74 -0.97 -10.77
C GLY A 44 -4.79 -0.79 -9.59
N HIS A 45 -4.03 0.31 -9.54
CA HIS A 45 -3.23 0.70 -8.38
C HIS A 45 -3.92 1.87 -7.66
N SER A 46 -4.71 1.56 -6.63
CA SER A 46 -5.53 2.56 -5.93
C SER A 46 -4.73 3.56 -5.10
N GLY A 47 -3.48 3.24 -4.75
CA GLY A 47 -2.57 4.18 -4.11
C GLY A 47 -2.82 4.38 -2.61
N ASN A 48 -3.05 3.30 -1.87
CA ASN A 48 -3.35 3.35 -0.43
C ASN A 48 -2.42 2.46 0.39
N LEU A 49 -2.03 2.94 1.57
CA LEU A 49 -1.42 2.16 2.63
C LEU A 49 -2.48 1.83 3.68
N ILE A 50 -2.79 0.55 3.84
CA ILE A 50 -3.94 0.08 4.62
C ILE A 50 -3.45 -0.75 5.79
N PHE A 51 -3.75 -0.30 6.99
CA PHE A 51 -3.46 -1.01 8.24
C PHE A 51 -4.72 -1.71 8.73
N GLY A 52 -4.63 -2.94 9.19
CA GLY A 52 -5.74 -3.64 9.85
C GLY A 52 -5.41 -5.08 10.17
N THR A 53 -6.44 -5.92 10.20
CA THR A 53 -6.31 -7.36 10.46
C THR A 53 -6.79 -8.18 9.27
N LEU A 54 -5.98 -9.12 8.79
CA LEU A 54 -6.35 -10.08 7.73
C LEU A 54 -6.10 -11.49 8.24
N SER A 55 -7.14 -12.34 8.19
CA SER A 55 -7.08 -13.72 8.70
C SER A 55 -6.51 -13.82 10.14
N GLY A 56 -6.90 -12.88 11.01
CA GLY A 56 -6.45 -12.82 12.41
C GLY A 56 -5.04 -12.27 12.62
N ARG A 57 -4.34 -11.84 11.56
CA ARG A 57 -2.97 -11.29 11.63
C ARG A 57 -2.96 -9.79 11.39
N LYS A 58 -2.11 -9.05 12.11
CA LYS A 58 -1.95 -7.60 11.92
C LYS A 58 -1.14 -7.35 10.65
N VAL A 59 -1.72 -6.64 9.69
CA VAL A 59 -1.13 -6.43 8.37
C VAL A 59 -1.04 -4.94 8.03
N VAL A 60 -0.07 -4.62 7.19
CA VAL A 60 -0.08 -3.42 6.36
C VAL A 60 -0.10 -3.83 4.89
N VAL A 61 -1.01 -3.26 4.11
CA VAL A 61 -1.21 -3.57 2.70
C VAL A 61 -0.97 -2.33 1.86
N MET A 62 -0.04 -2.42 0.92
CA MET A 62 0.15 -1.47 -0.16
C MET A 62 -0.82 -1.84 -1.30
N GLN A 63 -1.93 -1.10 -1.41
CA GLN A 63 -2.95 -1.29 -2.44
C GLN A 63 -2.49 -0.65 -3.76
N GLY A 64 -1.57 -1.33 -4.43
CA GLY A 64 -0.83 -0.82 -5.57
C GLY A 64 0.63 -0.54 -5.19
N ARG A 65 1.52 -0.67 -6.18
CA ARG A 65 2.96 -0.42 -6.07
C ARG A 65 3.43 0.55 -7.13
N PHE A 66 4.70 0.89 -7.07
CA PHE A 66 5.36 1.82 -7.99
C PHE A 66 6.23 1.05 -8.96
N HIS A 67 6.43 1.63 -10.14
CA HIS A 67 7.25 1.03 -11.18
C HIS A 67 8.25 2.03 -11.73
N MET A 68 9.43 1.54 -12.12
CA MET A 68 10.42 2.38 -12.77
C MET A 68 9.94 2.94 -14.11
N TYR A 69 9.05 2.20 -14.82
CA TYR A 69 8.48 2.68 -16.09
C TYR A 69 7.54 3.88 -15.91
N GLU A 70 7.10 4.20 -14.69
CA GLU A 70 6.38 5.44 -14.38
C GLU A 70 7.32 6.66 -14.29
N GLY A 71 8.62 6.48 -14.56
CA GLY A 71 9.65 7.53 -14.51
C GLY A 71 10.42 7.59 -13.18
N TYR A 72 10.17 6.65 -12.26
CA TYR A 72 10.86 6.60 -10.97
C TYR A 72 12.21 5.88 -11.07
N THR A 73 13.21 6.39 -10.35
CA THR A 73 14.47 5.67 -10.14
C THR A 73 14.23 4.44 -9.26
N ASN A 74 15.13 3.46 -9.32
CA ASN A 74 15.07 2.30 -8.43
C ASN A 74 15.09 2.72 -6.95
N ASP A 75 15.92 3.71 -6.62
CA ASP A 75 16.00 4.29 -5.28
C ASP A 75 14.66 4.86 -4.83
N LYS A 76 14.02 5.65 -5.70
CA LYS A 76 12.63 6.05 -5.48
C LYS A 76 11.82 4.78 -5.22
N VAL A 77 11.71 3.83 -6.17
CA VAL A 77 10.87 2.60 -6.09
C VAL A 77 10.85 1.90 -4.73
N ILE A 78 11.99 1.86 -4.03
CA ILE A 78 12.19 1.04 -2.84
C ILE A 78 12.51 1.81 -1.54
N HIS A 79 13.00 3.06 -1.59
CA HIS A 79 13.58 3.74 -0.42
C HIS A 79 12.88 5.02 0.04
N TRP A 80 11.89 5.55 -0.70
CA TRP A 80 11.09 6.76 -0.45
C TRP A 80 11.31 7.55 0.85
#